data_AF-A0A958MCU4-F1
#
_entry.id   AF-A0A958MCU4-F1
#
_cell.length_a   1.000
_cell.length_b   1.000
_cell.length_c   1.000
_cell.angle_alpha   90.00
_cell.angle_beta   90.00
_cell.angle_gamma   90.00
#
_symmetry.space_group_name_H-M   'P 1'
#
loop_
_entity.id
_entity.type
_entity.pdbx_description
1 polymer ?
#
loop_
_entity_poly.entity_id
_entity_poly.type
_entity_poly.pdbx_seq_one_letter_code
_entity_poly.pdbx_strand_id
1 'polypeptide(L)'
;MQKSAIFAGLMVLVFIVGGCEDDKKSKLFKTQVCINQSTPATVAGCSSLLGNTTGKQAAALRCSIKFIEAGVTESQIITALENIDDQNAGQDPTSAAVNSIKMNTVADSTEARQYCDESESEALIALSYIAHMATIMSIGLASLNSDLEAAIASFDPNSPPGDLDQAALGQTVIDSQQSLCDTKNGMLKDSEACGNINKAIECGAGDSSAVANAMIYFSKDGTSVTDACP
;
A
#
# COMPACT_ATOMS: atom_id res chain seq x y z
N MET A 1 -18.93 24.36 -13.60
CA MET A 1 -18.56 23.10 -14.28
C MET A 1 -17.40 23.39 -15.22
N GLN A 2 -16.19 23.43 -14.68
CA GLN A 2 -14.99 23.80 -15.43
C GLN A 2 -14.18 22.52 -15.63
N LYS A 3 -14.05 22.10 -16.88
CA LYS A 3 -13.32 20.90 -17.27
C LYS A 3 -11.83 21.13 -16.99
N SER A 4 -11.28 20.46 -15.97
CA SER A 4 -9.83 20.44 -15.71
C SER A 4 -9.14 19.62 -16.79
N ALA A 5 -8.74 20.29 -17.86
CA ALA A 5 -7.84 19.78 -18.88
C ALA A 5 -6.41 20.18 -18.51
N ILE A 6 -5.80 19.48 -17.55
CA ILE A 6 -4.35 19.54 -17.27
C ILE A 6 -3.91 18.14 -16.84
N PHE A 7 -3.73 17.23 -17.81
CA PHE A 7 -3.07 15.93 -17.60
C PHE A 7 -2.26 15.58 -18.87
N ALA A 8 -1.45 16.53 -19.32
CA ALA A 8 -0.63 16.42 -20.51
C ALA A 8 0.71 17.11 -20.25
N GLY A 9 1.53 16.54 -19.37
CA GLY A 9 2.88 17.03 -19.14
C GLY A 9 3.67 16.06 -18.29
N LEU A 10 4.80 15.58 -18.85
CA LEU A 10 5.75 14.60 -18.30
C LEU A 10 5.18 13.16 -18.24
N MET A 11 5.81 12.13 -18.81
CA MET A 11 7.24 11.85 -18.99
C MET A 11 7.44 11.04 -20.28
N VAL A 12 7.78 11.71 -21.38
CA VAL A 12 8.15 11.05 -22.64
C VAL A 12 9.65 10.75 -22.58
N LEU A 13 9.99 9.62 -21.97
CA LEU A 13 11.35 9.11 -21.91
C LEU A 13 11.64 8.36 -23.22
N VAL A 14 12.07 9.11 -24.25
CA VAL A 14 12.43 8.59 -25.58
C VAL A 14 13.77 7.87 -25.49
N PHE A 15 13.74 6.55 -25.26
CA PHE A 15 14.90 5.69 -25.46
C PHE A 15 14.99 5.27 -26.93
N ILE A 16 15.88 5.94 -27.67
CA ILE A 16 16.29 5.54 -29.02
C ILE A 16 17.26 4.35 -28.87
N VAL A 17 16.81 3.13 -29.20
CA VAL A 17 17.72 2.00 -29.44
C VAL A 17 17.20 1.19 -30.62
N GLY A 18 17.96 1.18 -31.71
CA GLY A 18 17.61 0.50 -32.96
C GLY A 18 18.03 -0.98 -33.00
N GLY A 19 17.28 -1.75 -33.80
CA GLY A 19 17.70 -3.02 -34.39
C GLY A 19 17.23 -4.30 -33.68
N CYS A 20 16.08 -4.85 -34.12
CA CYS A 20 15.52 -6.17 -33.75
C CYS A 20 14.87 -6.32 -32.36
N GLU A 21 14.24 -5.25 -31.84
CA GLU A 21 13.50 -5.23 -30.57
C GLU A 21 12.07 -4.66 -30.72
N ASP A 22 11.52 -4.66 -31.94
CA ASP A 22 10.33 -3.86 -32.30
C ASP A 22 9.04 -4.32 -31.60
N ASP A 23 8.81 -5.63 -31.46
CA ASP A 23 7.55 -6.12 -30.88
C ASP A 23 7.42 -5.79 -29.39
N LYS A 24 8.51 -5.93 -28.62
CA LYS A 24 8.51 -5.62 -27.19
C LYS A 24 8.30 -4.13 -26.97
N LYS A 25 9.08 -3.28 -27.66
CA LYS A 25 8.95 -1.81 -27.56
C LYS A 25 7.59 -1.32 -28.03
N SER A 26 7.07 -1.89 -29.11
CA SER A 26 5.73 -1.60 -29.63
C SER A 26 4.64 -1.92 -28.60
N LYS A 27 4.73 -3.08 -27.93
CA LYS A 27 3.79 -3.45 -26.85
C LYS A 27 3.87 -2.49 -25.66
N LEU A 28 5.07 -2.22 -25.14
CA LEU A 28 5.26 -1.28 -24.03
C LEU A 28 4.70 0.10 -24.37
N PHE A 29 4.99 0.61 -25.56
CA PHE A 29 4.48 1.89 -26.04
C PHE A 29 2.95 1.90 -26.16
N LYS A 30 2.36 0.88 -26.79
CA LYS A 30 0.90 0.76 -26.92
C LYS A 30 0.21 0.68 -25.56
N THR A 31 0.78 -0.08 -24.61
CA THR A 31 0.29 -0.14 -23.24
C THR A 31 0.34 1.23 -22.57
N GLN A 32 1.45 1.97 -22.68
CA GLN A 32 1.55 3.31 -22.11
C GLN A 32 0.51 4.28 -22.71
N VAL A 33 0.32 4.25 -24.04
CA VAL A 33 -0.71 5.06 -24.70
C VAL A 33 -2.10 4.69 -24.21
N CYS A 34 -2.39 3.40 -24.04
CA CYS A 34 -3.64 2.92 -23.46
C CYS A 34 -3.85 3.44 -22.04
N ILE A 35 -2.82 3.35 -21.18
CA ILE A 35 -2.88 3.84 -19.79
C ILE A 35 -3.20 5.33 -19.77
N ASN A 36 -2.50 6.13 -20.59
CA ASN A 36 -2.69 7.59 -20.65
C ASN A 36 -4.09 8.02 -21.12
N GLN A 37 -4.84 7.13 -21.77
CA GLN A 37 -6.19 7.38 -22.27
C GLN A 37 -7.29 6.71 -21.44
N SER A 38 -6.90 5.94 -20.42
CA SER A 38 -7.81 5.15 -19.60
C SER A 38 -8.23 5.87 -18.33
N THR A 39 -9.34 5.40 -17.76
CA THR A 39 -9.79 5.74 -16.41
C THR A 39 -9.59 4.52 -15.51
N PRO A 40 -9.77 4.64 -14.17
CA PRO A 40 -9.78 3.49 -13.28
C PRO A 40 -10.67 2.34 -13.76
N ALA A 41 -11.82 2.67 -14.37
CA ALA A 41 -12.77 1.68 -14.87
C ALA A 41 -12.31 0.96 -16.16
N THR A 42 -11.37 1.51 -16.93
CA THR A 42 -10.99 0.96 -18.25
C THR A 42 -9.53 0.52 -18.34
N VAL A 43 -8.67 0.92 -17.40
CA VAL A 43 -7.23 0.69 -17.48
C VAL A 43 -6.85 -0.80 -17.42
N ALA A 44 -7.69 -1.65 -16.83
CA ALA A 44 -7.46 -3.09 -16.76
C ALA A 44 -7.26 -3.73 -18.14
N GLY A 45 -7.95 -3.20 -19.17
CA GLY A 45 -7.79 -3.65 -20.55
C GLY A 45 -6.40 -3.42 -21.12
N CYS A 46 -5.64 -2.44 -20.60
CA CYS A 46 -4.29 -2.13 -21.08
C CYS A 46 -3.26 -3.21 -20.76
N SER A 47 -3.51 -4.04 -19.73
CA SER A 47 -2.63 -5.15 -19.36
C SER A 47 -2.55 -6.21 -20.48
N SER A 48 -3.64 -6.41 -21.22
CA SER A 48 -3.71 -7.37 -22.32
C SER A 48 -2.73 -7.05 -23.47
N LEU A 49 -2.39 -5.76 -23.65
CA LEU A 49 -1.45 -5.29 -24.66
C LEU A 49 0.00 -5.71 -24.36
N LEU A 50 0.33 -5.96 -23.08
CA LEU A 50 1.62 -6.51 -22.69
C LEU A 50 1.71 -8.00 -23.04
N GLY A 51 0.61 -8.74 -22.98
CA GLY A 51 0.60 -10.20 -23.11
C GLY A 51 1.65 -10.85 -22.20
N ASN A 52 2.45 -11.76 -22.75
CA ASN A 52 3.54 -12.45 -22.04
C ASN A 52 4.86 -11.63 -21.99
N THR A 53 4.83 -10.33 -22.26
CA THR A 53 6.05 -9.51 -22.23
C THR A 53 6.58 -9.42 -20.80
N THR A 54 7.83 -9.85 -20.59
CA THR A 54 8.52 -9.83 -19.30
C THR A 54 9.60 -8.74 -19.26
N GLY A 55 10.11 -8.49 -18.05
CA GLY A 55 11.17 -7.52 -17.77
C GLY A 55 10.66 -6.27 -17.05
N LYS A 56 11.62 -5.52 -16.50
CA LYS A 56 11.39 -4.41 -15.55
C LYS A 56 10.36 -3.40 -16.03
N GLN A 57 10.41 -2.98 -17.30
CA GLN A 57 9.46 -2.00 -17.85
C GLN A 57 8.04 -2.57 -17.96
N ALA A 58 7.89 -3.84 -18.33
CA ALA A 58 6.57 -4.47 -18.40
C ALA A 58 5.98 -4.65 -17.00
N ALA A 59 6.82 -5.01 -16.02
CA ALA A 59 6.44 -5.09 -14.61
C ALA A 59 6.03 -3.72 -14.05
N ALA A 60 6.80 -2.66 -14.34
CA ALA A 60 6.45 -1.28 -13.97
C ALA A 60 5.06 -0.88 -14.51
N LEU A 61 4.77 -1.18 -15.78
CA LEU A 61 3.46 -0.89 -16.36
C LEU A 61 2.34 -1.70 -15.70
N ARG A 62 2.56 -2.98 -15.37
CA ARG A 62 1.56 -3.79 -14.63
C ARG A 62 1.30 -3.24 -13.23
N CYS A 63 2.36 -2.86 -12.52
CA CYS A 63 2.28 -2.17 -11.23
C CYS A 63 1.43 -0.89 -11.36
N SER A 64 1.75 0.00 -12.31
CA SER A 64 0.97 1.23 -12.52
C SER A 64 -0.50 0.98 -12.89
N ILE A 65 -0.78 -0.04 -13.72
CA ILE A 65 -2.16 -0.43 -14.06
C ILE A 65 -2.93 -0.76 -12.79
N LYS A 66 -2.38 -1.57 -11.88
CA LYS A 66 -3.04 -1.94 -10.62
C LYS A 66 -3.37 -0.74 -9.74
N PHE A 67 -2.47 0.23 -9.64
CA PHE A 67 -2.75 1.48 -8.93
C PHE A 67 -3.91 2.26 -9.55
N ILE A 68 -3.91 2.41 -10.88
CA ILE A 68 -4.96 3.14 -11.57
C ILE A 68 -6.30 2.37 -11.46
N GLU A 69 -6.32 1.04 -11.54
CA GLU A 69 -7.52 0.21 -11.31
C GLU A 69 -8.12 0.44 -9.92
N ALA A 70 -7.26 0.58 -8.91
CA ALA A 70 -7.65 0.93 -7.54
C ALA A 70 -8.11 2.39 -7.39
N GLY A 71 -8.03 3.18 -8.46
CA GLY A 71 -8.34 4.60 -8.43
C GLY A 71 -7.20 5.47 -7.91
N VAL A 72 -6.08 4.87 -7.49
CA VAL A 72 -4.88 5.56 -6.98
C VAL A 72 -4.19 6.29 -8.13
N THR A 73 -4.52 7.57 -8.27
CA THR A 73 -3.91 8.48 -9.24
C THR A 73 -2.77 9.27 -8.60
N GLU A 74 -1.94 9.91 -9.44
CA GLU A 74 -0.93 10.87 -9.00
C GLU A 74 -1.51 11.95 -8.09
N SER A 75 -2.69 12.50 -8.46
CA SER A 75 -3.36 13.51 -7.63
C SER A 75 -3.74 12.98 -6.25
N GLN A 76 -4.16 11.72 -6.14
CA GLN A 76 -4.47 11.12 -4.85
C GLN A 76 -3.21 10.91 -3.99
N ILE A 77 -2.10 10.51 -4.60
CA ILE A 77 -0.81 10.38 -3.91
C ILE A 77 -0.34 11.75 -3.41
N ILE A 78 -0.43 12.79 -4.24
CA ILE A 78 -0.09 14.16 -3.84
C ILE A 78 -0.98 14.60 -2.68
N THR A 79 -2.29 14.44 -2.78
CA THR A 79 -3.22 14.76 -1.69
C THR A 79 -2.93 13.95 -0.43
N ALA A 80 -2.52 12.68 -0.55
CA ALA A 80 -2.09 11.87 0.59
C ALA A 80 -0.91 12.51 1.34
N LEU A 81 0.10 12.96 0.58
CA LEU A 81 1.31 13.58 1.11
C LEU A 81 1.03 14.96 1.68
N GLU A 82 0.21 15.76 1.01
CA GLU A 82 -0.24 17.08 1.50
C GLU A 82 -1.01 16.92 2.82
N ASN A 83 -1.91 15.93 2.91
CA ASN A 83 -2.64 15.66 4.15
C ASN A 83 -1.71 15.29 5.31
N ILE A 84 -0.62 14.55 5.06
CA ILE A 84 0.38 14.21 6.10
C ILE A 84 1.07 15.47 6.64
N ASP A 85 1.31 16.47 5.79
CA ASP A 85 1.96 17.73 6.18
C ASP A 85 0.98 18.70 6.86
N ASP A 86 -0.30 18.66 6.48
CA ASP A 86 -1.36 19.53 7.01
C ASP A 86 -1.85 19.04 8.39
N GLN A 87 -1.18 19.50 9.46
CA GLN A 87 -1.57 19.24 10.85
C GLN A 87 -2.80 20.05 11.32
N ASN A 88 -3.87 20.07 10.53
CA ASN A 88 -5.09 20.75 10.94
C ASN A 88 -5.67 20.07 12.20
N ALA A 89 -5.93 20.87 13.23
CA ALA A 89 -6.36 20.38 14.55
C ALA A 89 -7.74 19.71 14.47
N GLY A 90 -7.77 18.38 14.37
CA GLY A 90 -9.00 17.60 14.53
C GLY A 90 -9.09 16.30 13.74
N GLN A 91 -8.28 16.11 12.70
CA GLN A 91 -8.23 14.85 11.94
C GLN A 91 -6.84 14.24 12.00
N ASP A 92 -6.73 12.92 12.16
CA ASP A 92 -5.44 12.24 12.01
C ASP A 92 -5.05 12.26 10.52
N PRO A 93 -4.02 13.03 10.14
CA PRO A 93 -3.64 13.19 8.74
C PRO A 93 -3.23 11.84 8.08
N THR A 94 -2.81 10.88 8.90
CA THR A 94 -2.45 9.52 8.48
C THR A 94 -3.65 8.76 7.95
N SER A 95 -4.83 8.93 8.57
CA SER A 95 -6.05 8.22 8.18
C SER A 95 -6.55 8.65 6.79
N ALA A 96 -6.48 9.95 6.50
CA ALA A 96 -6.83 10.51 5.21
C ALA A 96 -5.85 10.03 4.12
N ALA A 97 -4.55 10.02 4.43
CA ALA A 97 -3.53 9.51 3.52
C ALA A 97 -3.72 8.02 3.21
N VAL A 98 -3.93 7.18 4.22
CA VAL A 98 -4.20 5.74 4.07
C VAL A 98 -5.42 5.51 3.16
N ASN A 99 -6.51 6.23 3.37
CA ASN A 99 -7.71 6.07 2.55
C ASN A 99 -7.52 6.47 1.09
N SER A 100 -6.59 7.36 0.78
CA SER A 100 -6.34 7.85 -0.58
C SER A 100 -5.48 6.92 -1.45
N ILE A 101 -4.73 6.00 -0.83
CA ILE A 101 -3.79 5.12 -1.54
C ILE A 101 -4.11 3.63 -1.40
N LYS A 102 -5.15 3.28 -0.64
CA LYS A 102 -5.58 1.88 -0.51
C LYS A 102 -6.06 1.33 -1.85
N MET A 103 -5.74 0.06 -2.08
CA MET A 103 -6.38 -0.77 -3.11
C MET A 103 -7.69 -1.38 -2.62
N ASN A 104 -8.51 -1.81 -3.58
CA ASN A 104 -9.84 -2.38 -3.34
C ASN A 104 -9.82 -3.65 -2.48
N THR A 105 -8.79 -4.50 -2.65
CA THR A 105 -8.66 -5.78 -1.94
C THR A 105 -7.20 -6.08 -1.58
N VAL A 106 -6.98 -6.93 -0.56
CA VAL A 106 -5.63 -7.41 -0.20
C VAL A 106 -4.98 -8.19 -1.35
N ALA A 107 -5.78 -8.94 -2.11
CA ALA A 107 -5.28 -9.67 -3.27
C ALA A 107 -4.74 -8.70 -4.34
N ASP A 108 -5.47 -7.62 -4.64
CA ASP A 108 -5.03 -6.62 -5.61
C ASP A 108 -3.75 -5.91 -5.17
N SER A 109 -3.65 -5.54 -3.88
CA SER A 109 -2.44 -4.90 -3.35
C SER A 109 -1.24 -5.83 -3.30
N THR A 110 -1.46 -7.12 -3.05
CA THR A 110 -0.40 -8.15 -3.11
C THR A 110 0.12 -8.31 -4.55
N GLU A 111 -0.78 -8.40 -5.53
CA GLU A 111 -0.41 -8.54 -6.94
C GLU A 111 0.29 -7.27 -7.45
N ALA A 112 -0.19 -6.08 -7.07
CA ALA A 112 0.45 -4.82 -7.39
C ALA A 112 1.89 -4.81 -6.86
N ARG A 113 2.08 -5.10 -5.57
CA ARG A 113 3.40 -5.18 -4.94
C ARG A 113 4.33 -6.13 -5.68
N GLN A 114 3.88 -7.33 -6.04
CA GLN A 114 4.69 -8.26 -6.81
C GLN A 114 5.21 -7.64 -8.12
N TYR A 115 4.34 -7.00 -8.89
CA TYR A 115 4.76 -6.32 -10.13
C TYR A 115 5.68 -5.13 -9.87
N CYS A 116 5.48 -4.40 -8.77
CA CYS A 116 6.34 -3.29 -8.41
C CYS A 116 7.74 -3.78 -7.98
N ASP A 117 7.84 -4.88 -7.23
CA ASP A 117 9.10 -5.54 -6.89
C ASP A 117 9.85 -6.03 -8.15
N GLU A 118 9.15 -6.68 -9.08
CA GLU A 118 9.70 -7.13 -10.37
C GLU A 118 10.16 -5.96 -11.27
N SER A 119 9.66 -4.75 -11.03
CA SER A 119 10.07 -3.56 -11.77
C SER A 119 11.45 -3.03 -11.36
N GLU A 120 11.90 -3.36 -10.15
CA GLU A 120 13.09 -2.80 -9.49
C GLU A 120 13.10 -1.25 -9.42
N SER A 121 11.95 -0.60 -9.56
CA SER A 121 11.82 0.84 -9.34
C SER A 121 11.60 1.10 -7.86
N GLU A 122 12.61 1.62 -7.16
CA GLU A 122 12.54 1.93 -5.72
C GLU A 122 11.28 2.73 -5.35
N ALA A 123 10.91 3.71 -6.18
CA ALA A 123 9.71 4.52 -5.95
C ALA A 123 8.41 3.72 -6.05
N LEU A 124 8.28 2.83 -7.05
CA LEU A 124 7.09 1.99 -7.20
C LEU A 124 7.01 0.92 -6.11
N ILE A 125 8.16 0.37 -5.73
CA ILE A 125 8.29 -0.57 -4.62
C ILE A 125 7.79 0.10 -3.34
N ALA A 126 8.35 1.26 -2.98
CA ALA A 126 7.95 2.02 -1.80
C ALA A 126 6.44 2.32 -1.80
N LEU A 127 5.91 2.84 -2.92
CA LEU A 127 4.49 3.14 -3.04
C LEU A 127 3.61 1.89 -2.85
N SER A 128 4.03 0.75 -3.40
CA SER A 128 3.28 -0.52 -3.28
C SER A 128 3.23 -1.06 -1.85
N TYR A 129 4.30 -0.88 -1.08
CA TYR A 129 4.30 -1.21 0.34
C TYR A 129 3.30 -0.35 1.11
N ILE A 130 3.31 0.96 0.88
CA ILE A 130 2.40 1.87 1.58
C ILE A 130 0.94 1.57 1.19
N ALA A 131 0.66 1.36 -0.09
CA ALA A 131 -0.68 1.01 -0.56
C ALA A 131 -1.17 -0.34 -0.04
N HIS A 132 -0.30 -1.34 0.04
CA HIS A 132 -0.61 -2.64 0.62
C HIS A 132 -0.93 -2.53 2.11
N MET A 133 -0.12 -1.82 2.89
CA MET A 133 -0.43 -1.51 4.29
C MET A 133 -1.76 -0.78 4.43
N ALA A 134 -1.97 0.27 3.62
CA ALA A 134 -3.18 1.06 3.64
C ALA A 134 -4.43 0.21 3.37
N THR A 135 -4.34 -0.73 2.41
CA THR A 135 -5.40 -1.71 2.14
C THR A 135 -5.67 -2.60 3.35
N ILE A 136 -4.63 -3.23 3.92
CA ILE A 136 -4.80 -4.15 5.04
C ILE A 136 -5.40 -3.39 6.24
N MET A 137 -4.84 -2.23 6.58
CA MET A 137 -5.38 -1.35 7.64
C MET A 137 -6.85 -1.00 7.37
N SER A 138 -7.20 -0.61 6.14
CA SER A 138 -8.57 -0.23 5.83
C SER A 138 -9.57 -1.38 5.97
N ILE A 139 -9.16 -2.62 5.69
CA ILE A 139 -10.02 -3.81 5.79
C ILE A 139 -10.14 -4.25 7.25
N GLY A 140 -9.02 -4.33 7.97
CA GLY A 140 -9.02 -4.63 9.39
C GLY A 140 -9.89 -3.64 10.18
N LEU A 141 -9.88 -2.37 9.77
CA LEU A 141 -10.63 -1.28 10.43
C LEU A 141 -12.08 -1.19 9.94
N ALA A 142 -12.38 -1.54 8.67
CA ALA A 142 -13.76 -1.66 8.19
C ALA A 142 -14.53 -2.79 8.91
N SER A 143 -13.83 -3.84 9.36
CA SER A 143 -14.42 -4.88 10.22
C SER A 143 -14.92 -4.33 11.56
N LEU A 144 -14.39 -3.17 12.00
CA LEU A 144 -14.77 -2.49 13.26
C LEU A 144 -16.01 -1.60 13.13
N ASN A 145 -16.75 -1.67 12.01
CA ASN A 145 -18.03 -0.97 11.77
C ASN A 145 -18.03 0.55 12.00
N SER A 146 -16.86 1.19 12.01
CA SER A 146 -16.72 2.62 12.24
C SER A 146 -15.79 3.24 11.21
N ASP A 147 -16.08 4.49 10.87
CA ASP A 147 -15.20 5.38 10.12
C ASP A 147 -13.77 5.22 10.63
N LEU A 148 -12.76 5.09 9.78
CA LEU A 148 -11.37 4.86 10.21
C LEU A 148 -10.94 5.86 11.30
N GLU A 149 -11.37 7.10 11.13
CA GLU A 149 -11.15 8.20 12.07
C GLU A 149 -11.89 7.96 13.40
N ALA A 150 -13.12 7.46 13.37
CA ALA A 150 -13.88 7.07 14.56
C ALA A 150 -13.32 5.79 15.20
N ALA A 151 -12.83 4.81 14.43
CA ALA A 151 -12.20 3.61 14.94
C ALA A 151 -10.91 3.96 15.68
N ILE A 152 -10.07 4.84 15.12
CA ILE A 152 -8.86 5.36 15.78
C ILE A 152 -9.22 6.22 17.01
N ALA A 153 -10.21 7.12 16.91
CA ALA A 153 -10.60 8.00 18.00
C ALA A 153 -11.34 7.30 19.15
N SER A 154 -12.10 6.24 18.84
CA SER A 154 -12.80 5.39 19.82
C SER A 154 -11.98 4.21 20.29
N PHE A 155 -10.77 4.06 19.74
CA PHE A 155 -9.80 3.08 20.22
C PHE A 155 -9.43 3.43 21.66
N ASP A 156 -10.15 2.86 22.61
CA ASP A 156 -9.75 2.86 24.01
C ASP A 156 -8.82 1.67 24.20
N PRO A 157 -7.52 1.90 24.33
CA PRO A 157 -6.60 0.79 24.48
C PRO A 157 -6.75 0.07 25.84
N ASN A 158 -7.58 0.57 26.76
CA ASN A 158 -7.92 -0.07 28.04
C ASN A 158 -9.23 -0.89 27.99
N SER A 159 -9.97 -0.79 26.89
CA SER A 159 -11.13 -1.62 26.61
C SER A 159 -10.75 -2.57 25.47
N PRO A 160 -10.46 -3.85 25.76
CA PRO A 160 -10.03 -4.78 24.72
C PRO A 160 -11.04 -4.76 23.57
N PRO A 161 -10.59 -4.69 22.29
CA PRO A 161 -11.49 -4.87 21.16
C PRO A 161 -12.24 -6.20 21.32
N GLY A 162 -13.43 -6.33 20.74
CA GLY A 162 -14.10 -7.63 20.71
C GLY A 162 -13.19 -8.71 20.10
N ASP A 163 -13.36 -9.97 20.48
CA ASP A 163 -12.45 -11.07 20.08
C ASP A 163 -12.23 -11.16 18.56
N LEU A 164 -13.25 -10.83 17.76
CA LEU A 164 -13.18 -10.81 16.29
C LEU A 164 -12.32 -9.66 15.74
N ASP A 165 -12.34 -8.51 16.42
CA ASP A 165 -11.63 -7.30 16.04
C ASP A 165 -10.14 -7.42 16.34
N GLN A 166 -9.79 -8.07 17.47
CA GLN A 166 -8.40 -8.40 17.81
C GLN A 166 -7.79 -9.37 16.80
N ALA A 167 -8.50 -10.43 16.43
CA ALA A 167 -7.98 -11.40 15.48
C ALA A 167 -7.70 -10.76 14.10
N ALA A 168 -8.57 -9.88 13.60
CA ALA A 168 -8.37 -9.20 12.33
C ALA A 168 -7.19 -8.20 12.37
N LEU A 169 -7.06 -7.44 13.46
CA LEU A 169 -5.93 -6.54 13.67
C LEU A 169 -4.60 -7.30 13.78
N GLY A 170 -4.59 -8.43 14.49
CA GLY A 170 -3.41 -9.25 14.63
C GLY A 170 -2.95 -9.86 13.31
N GLN A 171 -3.91 -10.37 12.53
CA GLN A 171 -3.61 -10.88 11.19
C GLN A 171 -3.06 -9.77 10.30
N THR A 172 -3.62 -8.56 10.40
CA THR A 172 -3.12 -7.36 9.71
C THR A 172 -1.67 -7.05 10.07
N VAL A 173 -1.30 -7.17 11.35
CA VAL A 173 0.08 -6.97 11.83
C VAL A 173 1.00 -8.06 11.29
N ILE A 174 0.58 -9.33 11.29
CA ILE A 174 1.35 -10.45 10.74
C ILE A 174 1.58 -10.27 9.23
N ASP A 175 0.54 -9.93 8.49
CA ASP A 175 0.63 -9.71 7.04
C ASP A 175 1.53 -8.50 6.73
N SER A 176 1.42 -7.43 7.53
CA SER A 176 2.28 -6.25 7.44
C SER A 176 3.74 -6.58 7.75
N GLN A 177 4.01 -7.48 8.71
CA GLN A 177 5.36 -7.95 9.02
C GLN A 177 6.00 -8.66 7.84
N GLN A 178 5.28 -9.61 7.22
CA GLN A 178 5.78 -10.35 6.06
C GLN A 178 6.03 -9.41 4.88
N SER A 179 5.26 -8.33 4.80
CA SER A 179 5.45 -7.32 3.77
C SER A 179 6.67 -6.45 4.04
N LEU A 180 6.70 -5.76 5.18
CA LEU A 180 7.63 -4.65 5.44
C LEU A 180 8.96 -5.09 6.03
N CYS A 181 8.93 -6.17 6.81
CA CYS A 181 10.01 -6.57 7.70
C CYS A 181 10.68 -7.85 7.23
N ASP A 182 9.90 -8.78 6.67
CA ASP A 182 10.38 -10.10 6.29
C ASP A 182 10.47 -10.28 4.77
N THR A 183 11.42 -9.56 4.16
CA THR A 183 11.99 -9.97 2.87
C THR A 183 13.47 -9.63 2.85
N LYS A 184 14.23 -10.32 1.99
CA LYS A 184 15.65 -10.00 1.71
C LYS A 184 15.90 -8.53 1.33
N ASN A 185 14.83 -7.77 1.01
CA ASN A 185 14.83 -6.36 0.64
C ASN A 185 13.75 -5.54 1.38
N GLY A 186 13.28 -5.97 2.56
CA GLY A 186 12.26 -5.25 3.31
C GLY A 186 12.70 -3.81 3.56
N MET A 187 11.97 -2.84 3.00
CA MET A 187 12.38 -1.43 2.97
C MET A 187 12.55 -0.83 4.37
N LEU A 188 11.91 -1.46 5.36
CA LEU A 188 11.90 -1.06 6.77
C LEU A 188 12.48 -2.13 7.69
N LYS A 189 13.16 -3.16 7.16
CA LYS A 189 13.65 -4.30 7.95
C LYS A 189 14.41 -3.90 9.22
N ASP A 190 15.27 -2.88 9.11
CA ASP A 190 16.10 -2.38 10.21
C ASP A 190 15.46 -1.20 10.96
N SER A 191 14.19 -0.89 10.69
CA SER A 191 13.46 0.18 11.36
C SER A 191 12.94 -0.24 12.72
N GLU A 192 12.74 0.74 13.59
CA GLU A 192 12.07 0.54 14.89
C GLU A 192 10.66 -0.02 14.73
N ALA A 193 9.93 0.38 13.68
CA ALA A 193 8.61 -0.14 13.37
C ALA A 193 8.63 -1.67 13.15
N CYS A 194 9.59 -2.18 12.39
CA CYS A 194 9.75 -3.61 12.20
C CYS A 194 10.21 -4.35 13.45
N GLY A 195 11.04 -3.70 14.27
CA GLY A 195 11.36 -4.21 15.61
C GLY A 195 10.10 -4.42 16.45
N ASN A 196 9.23 -3.41 16.52
CA ASN A 196 7.99 -3.45 17.30
C ASN A 196 6.99 -4.47 16.76
N ILE A 197 6.82 -4.55 15.44
CA ILE A 197 5.96 -5.55 14.78
C ILE A 197 6.45 -6.97 15.06
N ASN A 198 7.74 -7.26 14.86
CA ASN A 198 8.30 -8.60 15.11
C ASN A 198 8.11 -9.02 16.57
N LYS A 199 8.34 -8.09 17.50
CA LYS A 199 8.13 -8.33 18.93
C LYS A 199 6.66 -8.58 19.27
N ALA A 200 5.71 -7.93 18.59
CA ALA A 200 4.29 -8.16 18.80
C ALA A 200 3.90 -9.58 18.39
N ILE A 201 4.45 -10.04 17.26
CA ILE A 201 4.26 -11.40 16.76
C ILE A 201 4.89 -12.42 17.71
N GLU A 202 6.10 -12.15 18.21
CA GLU A 202 6.79 -13.00 19.19
C GLU A 202 6.00 -13.09 20.51
N CYS A 203 5.55 -11.97 21.08
CA CYS A 203 4.72 -11.96 22.29
C CYS A 203 3.40 -12.73 22.08
N GLY A 204 2.80 -12.59 20.89
CA GLY A 204 1.55 -13.28 20.57
C GLY A 204 1.72 -14.75 20.19
N ALA A 205 2.95 -15.27 20.08
CA ALA A 205 3.25 -16.62 19.60
C ALA A 205 2.53 -16.97 18.26
N GLY A 206 2.28 -15.97 17.43
CA GLY A 206 1.53 -16.10 16.17
C GLY A 206 0.01 -16.21 16.31
N ASP A 207 -0.55 -16.15 17.52
CA ASP A 207 -1.99 -16.01 17.73
C ASP A 207 -2.43 -14.57 17.45
N SER A 208 -3.28 -14.38 16.43
CA SER A 208 -3.63 -13.04 15.96
C SER A 208 -4.22 -12.16 17.07
N SER A 209 -5.08 -12.68 17.94
CA SER A 209 -5.64 -11.86 19.03
C SER A 209 -4.56 -11.43 20.02
N ALA A 210 -3.63 -12.31 20.38
CA ALA A 210 -2.50 -11.99 21.24
C ALA A 210 -1.52 -11.00 20.57
N VAL A 211 -1.26 -11.13 19.26
CA VAL A 211 -0.45 -10.19 18.48
C VAL A 211 -1.08 -8.80 18.46
N ALA A 212 -2.39 -8.71 18.27
CA ALA A 212 -3.10 -7.44 18.36
C ALA A 212 -2.93 -6.79 19.74
N ASN A 213 -3.16 -7.54 20.81
CA ASN A 213 -2.99 -7.04 22.17
C ASN A 213 -1.56 -6.54 22.45
N ALA A 214 -0.54 -7.28 21.97
CA ALA A 214 0.85 -6.85 22.10
C ALA A 214 1.12 -5.55 21.33
N MET A 215 0.62 -5.41 20.10
CA MET A 215 0.79 -4.20 19.29
C MET A 215 0.09 -2.98 19.92
N ILE A 216 -1.11 -3.19 20.47
CA ILE A 216 -1.86 -2.18 21.22
C ILE A 216 -1.07 -1.74 22.46
N TYR A 217 -0.43 -2.67 23.17
CA TYR A 217 0.38 -2.33 24.32
C TYR A 217 1.59 -1.46 23.91
N PHE A 218 2.29 -1.83 22.83
CA PHE A 218 3.46 -1.10 22.35
C PHE A 218 3.16 0.33 21.89
N SER A 219 1.97 0.59 21.35
CA SER A 219 1.59 1.94 20.92
C SER A 219 1.31 2.90 22.08
N LYS A 220 0.98 2.38 23.28
CA LYS A 220 0.62 3.20 24.45
C LYS A 220 1.81 3.69 25.25
N ASP A 221 2.72 2.77 25.54
CA ASP A 221 3.66 2.97 26.64
C ASP A 221 4.94 3.66 26.18
N GLY A 222 5.25 3.62 24.88
CA GLY A 222 6.50 4.16 24.32
C GLY A 222 7.78 3.57 24.95
N THR A 223 7.65 2.62 25.87
CA THR A 223 8.74 1.99 26.61
C THR A 223 9.14 0.66 25.98
N SER A 224 10.41 0.31 26.18
CA SER A 224 11.00 -0.92 25.65
C SER A 224 10.37 -2.18 26.26
N VAL A 225 9.50 -2.84 25.48
CA VAL A 225 9.38 -4.28 25.15
C VAL A 225 9.49 -5.35 26.24
N THR A 226 10.34 -5.25 27.26
CA THR A 226 10.65 -6.38 28.15
C THR A 226 9.51 -6.78 29.08
N ASP A 227 8.52 -5.91 29.28
CA ASP A 227 7.51 -6.08 30.34
C ASP A 227 6.10 -6.39 29.79
N ALA A 228 5.94 -6.45 28.46
CA ALA A 228 4.63 -6.47 27.79
C ALA A 228 4.18 -7.85 27.25
N CYS A 229 5.06 -8.85 27.18
CA CYS A 229 4.64 -10.20 26.84
C CYS A 229 4.19 -10.93 28.13
N PRO A 230 2.94 -11.41 28.23
CA PRO A 230 2.50 -12.26 29.34
C PRO A 230 3.17 -13.64 29.35
#